data_AF-A0A420NI71-F1
#
_entry.id   AF-A0A420NI71-F1
#
_cell.length_a   1.000
_cell.length_b   1.000
_cell.length_c   1.000
_cell.angle_alpha   90.00
_cell.angle_beta   90.00
_cell.angle_gamma   90.00
#
_symmetry.space_group_name_H-M   'P 1'
#
loop_
_entity.id
_entity.type
_entity.pdbx_description
1 polymer ?
#
loop_
_entity_poly.entity_id
_entity_poly.type
_entity_poly.pdbx_seq_one_letter_code
_entity_poly.pdbx_strand_id
1 'polypeptide(L)'
;MGLATRTSPGTILDMCVAPGGFLATAKRLNPGAEVMGFSLPPSDGGYSVLLPEDKESSVRFLDITMLAADMGVTTLPEDHQDIGKFLHRQFKETQLFELVICDGQVLRTHTREPYREPREPTRLKTVQLALGLEHLKPGGTMLVLFHKLGSWDTACYIRKFSKFSSVRLFKPRVGHATRSSFYMVASNVQSQHPNARLAVKKWKEVWRAATFGSEEDFIEAFCDAGPSAEKLLEEFGSELVSHGREIWPVQAQALARASFIKGEWTSASTGELTVAGR
;
A
#
# COMPACT_ATOMS: atom_id res chain seq x y z
N MET A 1 5.81 25.14 -22.65
CA MET A 1 6.49 23.84 -22.59
C MET A 1 7.97 24.09 -22.41
N GLY A 2 8.48 23.96 -21.19
CA GLY A 2 9.91 23.88 -20.91
C GLY A 2 10.11 22.60 -20.10
N LEU A 3 10.74 21.59 -20.70
CA LEU A 3 11.22 20.43 -19.96
C LEU A 3 12.40 20.94 -19.13
N ALA A 4 12.16 21.22 -17.85
CA ALA A 4 13.23 21.47 -16.90
C ALA A 4 14.12 20.21 -16.90
N THR A 5 15.31 20.34 -17.45
CA THR A 5 16.34 19.30 -17.40
C THR A 5 16.69 19.07 -15.94
N ARG A 6 16.27 17.93 -15.39
CA ARG A 6 16.68 17.50 -14.04
C ARG A 6 18.20 17.39 -14.02
N THR A 7 18.84 18.10 -13.09
CA THR A 7 20.30 18.16 -12.95
C THR A 7 20.87 17.01 -12.13
N SER A 8 20.04 16.21 -11.46
CA SER A 8 20.43 14.99 -10.75
C SER A 8 19.52 13.82 -11.13
N PRO A 9 20.03 12.58 -11.13
CA PRO A 9 19.17 11.41 -11.23
C PRO A 9 18.16 11.40 -10.06
N GLY A 10 16.94 10.94 -10.31
CA GLY A 10 15.91 10.86 -9.26
C GLY A 10 16.20 9.78 -8.23
N THR A 11 15.57 9.84 -7.06
CA THR A 11 15.65 8.78 -6.03
C THR A 11 14.30 8.11 -5.84
N ILE A 12 14.27 6.77 -5.82
CA ILE A 12 13.04 5.97 -5.76
C ILE A 12 13.12 4.99 -4.58
N LEU A 13 12.03 4.91 -3.82
CA LEU A 13 11.80 3.89 -2.80
C LEU A 13 10.63 2.99 -3.22
N ASP A 14 10.83 1.68 -3.19
CA ASP A 14 9.76 0.69 -3.32
C ASP A 14 9.78 -0.26 -2.11
N MET A 15 8.76 -0.18 -1.27
CA MET A 15 8.75 -0.93 0.01
C MET A 15 8.29 -2.37 -0.14
N CYS A 16 7.76 -2.79 -1.30
CA CYS A 16 7.30 -4.15 -1.54
C CYS A 16 7.58 -4.52 -3.00
N VAL A 17 8.87 -4.66 -3.33
CA VAL A 17 9.37 -4.74 -4.71
C VAL A 17 8.80 -5.93 -5.47
N ALA A 18 8.89 -7.15 -4.93
CA ALA A 18 8.72 -8.36 -5.74
C ALA A 18 7.34 -8.45 -6.40
N PRO A 19 7.26 -8.80 -7.70
CA PRO A 19 8.37 -9.24 -8.56
C PRO A 19 9.21 -8.12 -9.20
N GLY A 20 8.83 -6.85 -9.04
CA GLY A 20 9.63 -5.69 -9.45
C GLY A 20 9.06 -4.88 -10.62
N GLY A 21 7.86 -5.20 -11.11
CA GLY A 21 7.30 -4.56 -12.33
C GLY A 21 7.14 -3.04 -12.23
N PHE A 22 6.71 -2.52 -11.08
CA PHE A 22 6.62 -1.08 -10.84
C PHE A 22 7.99 -0.42 -10.87
N LEU A 23 8.94 -1.00 -10.13
CA LEU A 23 10.29 -0.48 -10.04
C LEU A 23 11.02 -0.52 -11.39
N ALA A 24 10.88 -1.61 -12.15
CA ALA A 24 11.42 -1.74 -13.51
C ALA A 24 10.89 -0.62 -14.43
N THR A 25 9.58 -0.34 -14.34
CA THR A 25 8.95 0.73 -15.12
C THR A 25 9.44 2.11 -14.66
N ALA A 26 9.53 2.34 -13.36
CA ALA A 26 10.00 3.60 -12.79
C ALA A 26 11.45 3.91 -13.21
N LYS A 27 12.34 2.91 -13.18
CA LYS A 27 13.73 3.05 -13.67
C LYS A 27 13.82 3.31 -15.16
N ARG A 28 13.03 2.58 -15.97
CA ARG A 28 12.99 2.80 -17.43
C ARG A 28 12.58 4.24 -17.77
N LEU A 29 11.63 4.81 -17.01
CA LEU A 29 11.18 6.18 -17.20
C LEU A 29 12.13 7.23 -16.60
N ASN A 30 13.02 6.83 -15.70
CA ASN A 30 13.98 7.72 -15.04
C ASN A 30 15.40 7.12 -15.11
N PRO A 31 16.04 7.13 -16.29
CA PRO A 31 17.39 6.59 -16.45
C PRO A 31 18.38 7.21 -15.44
N GLY A 32 19.18 6.36 -14.80
CA GLY A 32 20.16 6.76 -13.78
C GLY A 32 19.59 6.96 -12.38
N ALA A 33 18.27 6.85 -12.17
CA ALA A 33 17.69 7.01 -10.84
C ALA A 33 18.25 5.99 -9.85
N GLU A 34 18.59 6.46 -8.65
CA GLU A 34 18.99 5.62 -7.54
C GLU A 34 17.75 4.98 -6.90
N VAL A 35 17.86 3.71 -6.57
CA VAL A 35 16.76 2.89 -6.11
C VAL A 35 17.11 2.21 -4.79
N MET A 36 16.22 2.36 -3.82
CA MET A 36 16.16 1.52 -2.63
C MET A 36 14.88 0.70 -2.67
N GLY A 37 15.00 -0.59 -2.41
CA GLY A 37 13.89 -1.53 -2.42
C GLY A 37 13.89 -2.44 -1.20
N PHE A 38 12.69 -2.80 -0.74
CA PHE A 38 12.49 -3.86 0.23
C PHE A 38 11.53 -4.90 -0.34
N SER A 39 11.81 -6.17 -0.06
CA SER A 39 10.92 -7.27 -0.42
C SER A 39 10.87 -8.30 0.69
N LEU A 40 9.71 -8.91 0.91
CA LEU A 40 9.61 -10.03 1.84
C LEU A 40 10.47 -11.20 1.30
N PRO A 41 11.28 -11.88 2.14
CA PRO A 41 12.03 -13.06 1.74
C PRO A 41 11.10 -14.20 1.26
N PRO A 42 11.52 -15.02 0.26
CA PRO A 42 10.77 -16.20 -0.14
C PRO A 42 10.51 -17.20 0.99
N SER A 43 11.42 -17.30 1.96
CA SER A 43 11.24 -18.14 3.17
C SER A 43 10.02 -17.75 3.99
N ASP A 44 9.60 -16.49 3.91
CA ASP A 44 8.52 -15.92 4.73
C ASP A 44 7.22 -15.74 3.93
N GLY A 45 7.17 -16.35 2.74
CA GLY A 45 6.06 -16.28 1.79
C GLY A 45 6.18 -15.20 0.72
N GLY A 46 7.33 -14.52 0.64
CA GLY A 46 7.62 -13.53 -0.40
C GLY A 46 7.91 -14.15 -1.78
N TYR A 47 8.14 -13.29 -2.77
CA TYR A 47 8.50 -13.69 -4.13
C TYR A 47 9.93 -13.27 -4.48
N SER A 48 10.50 -13.93 -5.49
CA SER A 48 11.75 -13.49 -6.10
C SER A 48 11.59 -12.13 -6.78
N VAL A 49 12.63 -11.30 -6.68
CA VAL A 49 12.74 -10.04 -7.42
C VAL A 49 13.33 -10.33 -8.79
N LEU A 50 12.65 -9.91 -9.86
CA LEU A 50 13.03 -10.15 -11.25
C LEU A 50 13.69 -8.94 -11.91
N LEU A 51 14.21 -8.02 -11.10
CA LEU A 51 14.97 -6.87 -11.57
C LEU A 51 16.40 -7.30 -11.91
N PRO A 52 16.96 -6.86 -13.04
CA PRO A 52 18.39 -7.01 -13.30
C PRO A 52 19.20 -6.35 -12.18
N GLU A 53 20.30 -6.98 -11.79
CA GLU A 53 21.26 -6.36 -10.87
C GLU A 53 21.97 -5.19 -11.56
N ASP A 54 22.01 -4.05 -10.89
CA ASP A 54 22.82 -2.91 -11.28
C ASP A 54 23.26 -2.10 -10.05
N LYS A 55 24.23 -1.21 -10.26
CA LYS A 55 24.88 -0.47 -9.17
C LYS A 55 23.95 0.57 -8.53
N GLU A 56 22.96 1.01 -9.28
CA GLU A 56 21.99 2.04 -8.91
C GLU A 56 20.80 1.46 -8.13
N SER A 57 20.73 0.12 -7.93
CA SER A 57 19.64 -0.55 -7.20
C SER A 57 20.13 -1.37 -6.03
N SER A 58 19.61 -1.02 -4.84
CA SER A 58 19.77 -1.80 -3.62
C SER A 58 18.41 -2.35 -3.20
N VAL A 59 18.13 -3.62 -3.51
CA VAL A 59 16.94 -4.33 -3.00
C VAL A 59 17.35 -5.28 -1.88
N ARG A 60 16.74 -5.11 -0.70
CA ARG A 60 17.00 -5.94 0.48
C ARG A 60 15.81 -6.84 0.77
N PHE A 61 16.08 -8.09 1.11
CA PHE A 61 15.05 -9.04 1.54
C PHE A 61 14.86 -8.96 3.06
N LEU A 62 13.74 -8.39 3.50
CA LEU A 62 13.35 -8.26 4.90
C LEU A 62 11.85 -8.02 5.05
N ASP A 63 11.31 -8.31 6.24
CA ASP A 63 9.94 -7.95 6.59
C ASP A 63 9.89 -6.49 7.09
N ILE A 64 9.34 -5.59 6.27
CA ILE A 64 9.24 -4.16 6.61
C ILE A 64 8.40 -3.91 7.87
N THR A 65 7.49 -4.83 8.24
CA THR A 65 6.68 -4.70 9.46
C THR A 65 7.48 -4.92 10.74
N MET A 66 8.76 -5.31 10.63
CA MET A 66 9.72 -5.53 11.71
C MET A 66 10.71 -4.38 11.89
N LEU A 67 10.56 -3.28 11.14
CA LEU A 67 11.43 -2.09 11.19
C LEU A 67 11.14 -1.21 12.42
N ALA A 68 11.23 -1.78 13.63
CA ALA A 68 10.90 -1.08 14.87
C ALA A 68 11.74 0.18 15.09
N ALA A 69 13.04 0.11 14.77
CA ALA A 69 13.96 1.24 14.92
C ALA A 69 13.62 2.42 13.99
N ASP A 70 13.24 2.15 12.74
CA ASP A 70 12.78 3.18 11.79
C ASP A 70 11.40 3.72 12.18
N MET A 71 10.55 2.88 12.78
CA MET A 71 9.26 3.26 13.35
C MET A 71 9.37 4.01 14.69
N GLY A 72 10.59 4.35 15.14
CA GLY A 72 10.84 5.20 16.31
C GLY A 72 10.80 4.46 17.65
N VAL A 73 10.87 3.13 17.65
CA VAL A 73 10.98 2.34 18.88
C VAL A 73 12.45 2.26 19.30
N THR A 74 12.76 2.88 20.43
CA THR A 74 14.12 2.87 21.02
C THR A 74 14.31 1.76 22.05
N THR A 75 13.21 1.29 22.65
CA THR A 75 13.21 0.25 23.68
C THR A 75 12.12 -0.75 23.35
N LEU A 76 12.51 -2.01 23.18
CA LEU A 76 11.59 -3.12 22.91
C LEU A 76 11.11 -3.74 24.24
N PRO A 77 9.84 -4.16 24.34
CA PRO A 77 9.37 -4.92 25.50
C PRO A 77 10.08 -6.28 25.58
N GLU A 78 10.74 -6.56 26.71
CA GLU A 78 11.58 -7.76 26.92
C GLU A 78 10.81 -9.08 26.78
N ASP A 79 9.52 -9.06 27.08
CA ASP A 79 8.59 -10.18 27.05
C ASP A 79 7.92 -10.40 25.68
N HIS A 80 8.22 -9.56 24.68
CA HIS A 80 7.61 -9.69 23.37
C HIS A 80 8.16 -10.90 22.60
N GLN A 81 7.27 -11.79 22.14
CA GLN A 81 7.64 -13.06 21.47
C GLN A 81 8.56 -12.92 20.26
N ASP A 82 8.48 -11.79 19.54
CA ASP A 82 9.34 -11.50 18.38
C ASP A 82 10.52 -10.55 18.70
N ILE A 83 10.91 -10.36 19.98
CA ILE A 83 11.95 -9.38 20.35
C ILE A 83 13.25 -9.55 19.55
N GLY A 84 13.67 -10.80 19.30
CA GLY A 84 14.87 -11.11 18.52
C GLY A 84 14.72 -10.98 17.01
N LYS A 85 13.51 -10.74 16.49
CA LYS A 85 13.23 -10.61 15.05
C LYS A 85 13.14 -9.16 14.58
N PHE A 86 13.06 -8.18 15.50
CA PHE A 86 13.03 -6.77 15.12
C PHE A 86 14.36 -6.31 14.51
N LEU A 87 14.26 -5.49 13.48
CA LEU A 87 15.40 -5.11 12.65
C LEU A 87 16.03 -3.81 13.13
N HIS A 88 17.35 -3.71 12.94
CA HIS A 88 18.08 -2.46 13.07
C HIS A 88 17.63 -1.46 12.01
N ARG A 89 17.91 -0.18 12.26
CA ARG A 89 17.53 0.93 11.38
C ARG A 89 18.01 0.71 9.94
N GLN A 90 17.09 0.76 8.98
CA GLN A 90 17.39 0.58 7.55
C GLN A 90 17.55 1.90 6.80
N PHE A 91 16.90 2.97 7.26
CA PHE A 91 16.94 4.29 6.65
C PHE A 91 17.93 5.22 7.36
N LYS A 92 18.63 6.07 6.59
CA LYS A 92 19.39 7.19 7.19
C LYS A 92 18.42 8.33 7.50
N GLU A 93 18.67 9.07 8.56
CA GLU A 93 17.78 10.17 9.00
C GLU A 93 17.56 11.24 7.92
N THR A 94 18.56 11.49 7.07
CA THR A 94 18.52 12.48 6.00
C THR A 94 18.21 11.89 4.63
N GLN A 95 17.91 10.58 4.56
CA GLN A 95 17.61 9.92 3.28
C GLN A 95 16.22 10.31 2.80
N LEU A 96 16.13 10.86 1.59
CA LEU A 96 14.88 11.32 0.99
C LEU A 96 14.70 10.78 -0.43
N PHE A 97 13.45 10.49 -0.79
CA PHE A 97 13.04 9.94 -2.07
C PHE A 97 12.11 10.89 -2.80
N GLU A 98 12.23 10.94 -4.14
CA GLU A 98 11.34 11.73 -4.99
C GLU A 98 10.08 10.96 -5.39
N LEU A 99 10.19 9.63 -5.48
CA LEU A 99 9.09 8.71 -5.71
C LEU A 99 9.09 7.61 -4.66
N VAL A 100 7.95 7.39 -4.02
CA VAL A 100 7.74 6.30 -3.08
C VAL A 100 6.59 5.42 -3.57
N ILE A 101 6.80 4.10 -3.57
CA ILE A 101 5.82 3.10 -3.98
C ILE A 101 5.44 2.25 -2.76
N CYS A 102 4.14 2.25 -2.46
CA CYS A 102 3.52 1.53 -1.36
C CYS A 102 2.46 0.55 -1.89
N ASP A 103 2.90 -0.57 -2.47
CA ASP A 103 2.04 -1.59 -3.10
C ASP A 103 1.92 -2.90 -2.30
N GLY A 104 2.48 -2.94 -1.09
CA GLY A 104 2.47 -4.12 -0.25
C GLY A 104 1.07 -4.55 0.19
N GLN A 105 0.78 -5.85 0.05
CA GLN A 105 -0.40 -6.51 0.57
C GLN A 105 -0.02 -7.77 1.35
N VAL A 106 -0.81 -8.09 2.38
CA VAL A 106 -0.75 -9.40 3.03
C VAL A 106 -1.46 -10.40 2.12
N LEU A 107 -0.76 -11.48 1.78
CA LEU A 107 -1.32 -12.55 0.95
C LEU A 107 -1.90 -13.64 1.83
N ARG A 108 -2.92 -14.33 1.33
CA ARG A 108 -3.57 -15.46 2.04
C ARG A 108 -2.63 -16.63 2.32
N THR A 109 -1.52 -16.71 1.60
CA THR A 109 -0.50 -17.76 1.73
C THR A 109 0.54 -17.43 2.78
N HIS A 110 0.55 -16.21 3.33
CA HIS A 110 1.49 -15.83 4.37
C HIS A 110 1.07 -16.47 5.70
N THR A 111 1.94 -17.30 6.27
CA THR A 111 1.80 -17.75 7.66
C THR A 111 2.33 -16.67 8.59
N ARG A 112 1.56 -16.32 9.61
CA ARG A 112 1.92 -15.31 10.63
C ARG A 112 1.56 -15.84 12.00
N GLU A 113 2.26 -15.33 13.01
CA GLU A 113 1.96 -15.68 14.40
C GLU A 113 0.52 -15.25 14.76
N PRO A 114 -0.25 -16.07 15.50
CA PRO A 114 -1.68 -15.82 15.75
C PRO A 114 -1.99 -14.44 16.34
N TYR A 115 -1.10 -13.92 17.19
CA TYR A 115 -1.28 -12.63 17.85
C TYR A 115 -1.25 -11.43 16.89
N ARG A 116 -0.51 -11.54 15.78
CA ARG A 116 -0.32 -10.45 14.82
C ARG A 116 -1.10 -10.63 13.52
N GLU A 117 -1.49 -11.86 13.17
CA GLU A 117 -2.20 -12.15 11.92
C GLU A 117 -3.41 -11.21 11.66
N PRO A 118 -4.30 -10.94 12.65
CA PRO A 118 -5.45 -10.05 12.43
C PRO A 118 -5.04 -8.59 12.18
N ARG A 119 -3.87 -8.18 12.69
CA ARG A 119 -3.36 -6.79 12.68
C ARG A 119 -2.34 -6.57 11.57
N GLU A 120 -1.89 -7.63 10.92
CA GLU A 120 -0.83 -7.62 9.90
C GLU A 120 -1.13 -6.67 8.72
N PRO A 121 -2.35 -6.62 8.16
CA PRO A 121 -2.67 -5.67 7.09
C PRO A 121 -2.50 -4.22 7.54
N THR A 122 -2.88 -3.92 8.78
CA THR A 122 -2.72 -2.59 9.37
C THR A 122 -1.25 -2.28 9.59
N ARG A 123 -0.48 -3.20 10.20
CA ARG A 123 0.98 -3.05 10.39
C ARG A 123 1.69 -2.78 9.05
N LEU A 124 1.35 -3.55 8.01
CA LEU A 124 1.93 -3.40 6.68
C LEU A 124 1.54 -2.08 6.01
N LYS A 125 0.29 -1.62 6.18
CA LYS A 125 -0.16 -0.34 5.62
C LYS A 125 0.51 0.82 6.34
N THR A 126 0.52 0.83 7.67
CA THR A 126 1.03 1.95 8.46
C THR A 126 2.54 2.11 8.33
N VAL A 127 3.31 1.02 8.27
CA VAL A 127 4.77 1.13 8.03
C VAL A 127 5.08 1.71 6.66
N GLN A 128 4.37 1.28 5.61
CA GLN A 128 4.53 1.84 4.26
C GLN A 128 4.14 3.32 4.20
N LEU A 129 3.04 3.71 4.85
CA LEU A 129 2.59 5.11 4.86
C LEU A 129 3.53 5.99 5.69
N ALA A 130 3.93 5.54 6.88
CA ALA A 130 4.78 6.28 7.80
C ALA A 130 6.17 6.51 7.23
N LEU A 131 6.90 5.45 6.90
CA LEU A 131 8.26 5.55 6.38
C LEU A 131 8.26 6.17 4.98
N GLY A 132 7.26 5.83 4.16
CA GLY A 132 7.10 6.42 2.84
C GLY A 132 6.93 7.94 2.87
N LEU A 133 6.07 8.46 3.74
CA LEU A 133 5.85 9.92 3.83
C LEU A 133 6.98 10.64 4.57
N GLU A 134 7.56 10.02 5.61
CA GLU A 134 8.67 10.57 6.39
C GLU A 134 9.92 10.76 5.53
N HIS A 135 10.23 9.78 4.67
CA HIS A 135 11.37 9.82 3.77
C HIS A 135 11.02 10.40 2.39
N LEU A 136 9.87 11.05 2.21
CA LEU A 136 9.54 11.71 0.96
C LEU A 136 10.08 13.14 0.92
N LYS A 137 10.79 13.48 -0.15
CA LYS A 137 11.22 14.85 -0.43
C LYS A 137 10.00 15.77 -0.60
N PRO A 138 10.01 17.01 -0.07
CA PRO A 138 8.96 17.98 -0.37
C PRO A 138 8.78 18.17 -1.89
N GLY A 139 7.53 18.12 -2.35
CA GLY A 139 7.18 18.12 -3.77
C GLY A 139 7.22 16.75 -4.45
N GLY A 140 7.65 15.70 -3.73
CA GLY A 140 7.71 14.32 -4.22
C GLY A 140 6.34 13.70 -4.49
N THR A 141 6.36 12.45 -4.95
CA THR A 141 5.16 11.67 -5.28
C THR A 141 5.12 10.35 -4.52
N MET A 142 3.94 10.00 -3.99
CA MET A 142 3.66 8.67 -3.44
C MET A 142 2.63 7.96 -4.31
N LEU A 143 2.93 6.72 -4.70
CA LEU A 143 1.99 5.78 -5.28
C LEU A 143 1.56 4.80 -4.19
N VAL A 144 0.29 4.82 -3.81
CA VAL A 144 -0.21 4.00 -2.71
C VAL A 144 -1.37 3.14 -3.17
N LEU A 145 -1.26 1.83 -2.95
CA LEU A 145 -2.34 0.90 -3.18
C LEU A 145 -3.41 1.02 -2.08
N PHE A 146 -4.66 1.14 -2.49
CA PHE A 146 -5.84 1.05 -1.63
C PHE A 146 -6.86 0.06 -2.19
N HIS A 147 -7.81 -0.31 -1.35
CA HIS A 147 -8.92 -1.19 -1.71
C HIS A 147 -10.23 -0.58 -1.25
N LYS A 148 -11.32 -0.83 -1.99
CA LYS A 148 -12.67 -0.42 -1.60
C LYS A 148 -12.74 1.07 -1.24
N LEU A 149 -12.83 1.94 -2.24
CA LEU A 149 -12.86 3.40 -2.03
C LEU A 149 -13.93 3.86 -1.02
N GLY A 150 -15.08 3.19 -0.98
CA GLY A 150 -16.16 3.49 -0.03
C GLY A 150 -15.96 2.93 1.38
N SER A 151 -14.85 2.24 1.66
CA SER A 151 -14.51 1.86 3.03
C SER A 151 -14.08 3.10 3.83
N TRP A 152 -14.50 3.14 5.09
CA TRP A 152 -14.25 4.27 5.98
C TRP A 152 -12.77 4.64 6.07
N ASP A 153 -11.91 3.65 6.31
CA ASP A 153 -10.47 3.86 6.47
C ASP A 153 -9.83 4.43 5.21
N THR A 154 -10.19 3.88 4.04
CA THR A 154 -9.68 4.35 2.75
C THR A 154 -10.09 5.78 2.46
N ALA A 155 -11.36 6.14 2.70
CA ALA A 155 -11.84 7.51 2.57
C ALA A 155 -11.09 8.46 3.53
N CYS A 156 -10.85 8.02 4.77
CA CYS A 156 -10.08 8.75 5.76
C CYS A 156 -8.64 8.98 5.33
N TYR A 157 -7.96 7.98 4.74
CA TYR A 157 -6.60 8.14 4.21
C TYR A 157 -6.57 9.16 3.07
N ILE A 158 -7.45 9.02 2.07
CA ILE A 158 -7.48 9.90 0.90
C ILE A 158 -7.76 11.35 1.33
N ARG A 159 -8.76 11.59 2.20
CA ARG A 159 -9.01 12.91 2.81
C ARG A 159 -7.78 13.43 3.55
N LYS A 160 -7.03 12.56 4.25
CA LYS A 160 -5.83 12.99 4.97
C LYS A 160 -4.77 13.51 4.01
N PHE A 161 -4.51 12.77 2.92
CA PHE A 161 -3.57 13.16 1.88
C PHE A 161 -3.98 14.42 1.13
N SER A 162 -5.27 14.67 0.90
CA SER A 162 -5.72 15.90 0.21
C SER A 162 -5.38 17.18 0.98
N LYS A 163 -5.13 17.09 2.30
CA LYS A 163 -4.72 18.25 3.12
C LYS A 163 -3.27 18.70 2.90
N PHE A 164 -2.45 17.90 2.23
CA PHE A 164 -1.01 18.21 2.06
C PHE A 164 -0.44 17.72 0.71
N SER A 165 -1.28 17.31 -0.23
CA SER A 165 -0.86 16.84 -1.55
C SER A 165 -1.97 17.00 -2.59
N SER A 166 -1.60 16.94 -3.86
CA SER A 166 -2.54 16.81 -4.97
C SER A 166 -2.83 15.34 -5.22
N VAL A 167 -4.06 14.92 -4.92
CA VAL A 167 -4.49 13.52 -4.98
C VAL A 167 -5.23 13.23 -6.29
N ARG A 168 -4.85 12.15 -6.96
CA ARG A 168 -5.62 11.52 -8.06
C ARG A 168 -5.76 10.04 -7.79
N LEU A 169 -6.87 9.44 -8.22
CA LEU A 169 -7.03 8.00 -8.12
C LEU A 169 -6.89 7.33 -9.50
N PHE A 170 -6.37 6.12 -9.51
CA PHE A 170 -6.14 5.37 -10.73
C PHE A 170 -6.59 3.93 -10.56
N LYS A 171 -7.53 3.51 -11.42
CA LYS A 171 -8.00 2.13 -11.52
C LYS A 171 -7.33 1.44 -12.71
N PRO A 172 -6.49 0.41 -12.49
CA PRO A 172 -5.94 -0.37 -13.60
C PRO A 172 -7.06 -1.01 -14.43
N ARG A 173 -6.95 -0.89 -15.77
CA ARG A 173 -7.92 -1.45 -16.72
C ARG A 173 -7.62 -2.90 -17.11
N VAL A 174 -6.42 -3.40 -16.78
CA VAL A 174 -5.95 -4.76 -17.09
C VAL A 174 -5.49 -5.44 -15.79
N GLY A 175 -5.71 -6.75 -15.68
CA GLY A 175 -5.31 -7.58 -14.53
C GLY A 175 -6.17 -7.37 -13.28
N HIS A 176 -6.22 -6.15 -12.76
CA HIS A 176 -6.90 -5.81 -11.50
C HIS A 176 -8.21 -5.04 -11.69
N ALA A 177 -8.73 -4.96 -12.93
CA ALA A 177 -9.92 -4.18 -13.22
C ALA A 177 -11.17 -4.67 -12.44
N THR A 178 -11.34 -5.98 -12.26
CA THR A 178 -12.46 -6.57 -11.51
C THR A 178 -12.29 -6.51 -9.99
N ARG A 179 -11.06 -6.30 -9.49
CA ARG A 179 -10.76 -6.27 -8.05
C ARG A 179 -11.21 -4.95 -7.44
N SER A 180 -11.28 -4.86 -6.11
CA SER A 180 -11.55 -3.58 -5.42
C SER A 180 -10.32 -2.69 -5.29
N SER A 181 -9.14 -3.16 -5.74
CA SER A 181 -7.88 -2.43 -5.64
C SER A 181 -7.81 -1.26 -6.62
N PHE A 182 -7.16 -0.19 -6.20
CA PHE A 182 -6.84 0.98 -7.02
C PHE A 182 -5.62 1.69 -6.41
N TYR A 183 -5.02 2.60 -7.16
CA TYR A 183 -3.88 3.37 -6.70
C TYR A 183 -4.29 4.81 -6.42
N MET A 184 -3.85 5.35 -5.31
CA MET A 184 -3.78 6.78 -5.07
C MET A 184 -2.41 7.27 -5.56
N VAL A 185 -2.43 8.30 -6.41
CA VAL A 185 -1.24 9.06 -6.80
C VAL A 185 -1.30 10.40 -6.06
N ALA A 186 -0.55 10.49 -4.96
CA ALA A 186 -0.37 11.74 -4.23
C ALA A 186 0.88 12.44 -4.76
N SER A 187 0.71 13.58 -5.41
CA SER A 187 1.79 14.35 -6.04
C SER A 187 1.93 15.72 -5.39
N ASN A 188 3.07 16.38 -5.61
CA ASN A 188 3.40 17.66 -4.96
C ASN A 188 3.21 17.58 -3.43
N VAL A 189 3.68 16.48 -2.85
CA VAL A 189 3.44 16.19 -1.43
C VAL A 189 4.25 17.15 -0.57
N GLN A 190 3.59 17.90 0.29
CA GLN A 190 4.21 18.77 1.28
C GLN A 190 4.57 17.93 2.52
N SER A 191 5.60 17.08 2.43
CA SER A 191 5.94 16.11 3.50
C SER A 191 6.27 16.76 4.85
N GLN A 192 6.71 18.03 4.84
CA GLN A 192 6.99 18.80 6.05
C GLN A 192 5.78 19.59 6.58
N HIS A 193 4.64 19.55 5.90
CA HIS A 193 3.41 20.20 6.35
C HIS A 193 2.97 19.62 7.71
N PRO A 194 2.43 20.42 8.65
CA PRO A 194 2.02 19.95 9.97
C PRO A 194 1.08 18.72 9.93
N ASN A 195 0.12 18.72 9.01
CA ASN A 195 -0.77 17.56 8.80
C ASN A 195 -0.05 16.29 8.33
N ALA A 196 0.99 16.41 7.50
CA ALA A 196 1.79 15.28 7.03
C ALA A 196 2.61 14.68 8.19
N ARG A 197 3.29 15.53 8.96
CA ARG A 197 4.04 15.12 10.17
C ARG A 197 3.15 14.48 11.22
N LEU A 198 1.96 15.05 11.42
CA LEU A 198 0.94 14.48 12.30
C LEU A 198 0.49 13.10 11.80
N ALA A 199 0.26 12.94 10.49
CA ALA A 199 -0.12 11.66 9.90
C ALA A 199 0.96 10.59 10.12
N VAL A 200 2.24 10.91 9.89
CA VAL A 200 3.37 9.99 10.18
C VAL A 200 3.36 9.58 11.66
N LYS A 201 3.25 10.54 12.59
CA LYS A 201 3.19 10.25 14.03
C LYS A 201 2.06 9.27 14.35
N LYS A 202 0.85 9.53 13.86
CA LYS A 202 -0.32 8.67 14.07
C LYS A 202 -0.13 7.27 13.50
N TRP A 203 0.43 7.16 12.29
CA TRP A 203 0.67 5.84 11.69
C TRP A 203 1.72 5.05 12.45
N LYS A 204 2.75 5.70 13.01
CA LYS A 204 3.72 5.06 13.92
C LYS A 204 3.07 4.62 15.23
N GLU A 205 2.16 5.42 15.80
CA GLU A 205 1.37 5.06 16.99
C GLU A 205 0.47 3.84 16.74
N VAL A 206 -0.30 3.84 15.64
CA VAL A 206 -1.14 2.70 15.25
C VAL A 206 -0.30 1.45 15.01
N TRP A 207 0.83 1.57 14.31
CA TRP A 207 1.74 0.44 14.12
C TRP A 207 2.27 -0.09 15.44
N ARG A 208 2.64 0.80 16.38
CA ARG A 208 3.14 0.41 17.70
C ARG A 208 2.07 -0.33 18.50
N ALA A 209 0.84 0.19 18.55
CA ALA A 209 -0.29 -0.49 19.22
C ALA A 209 -0.62 -1.83 18.56
N ALA A 210 -0.60 -1.90 17.23
CA ALA A 210 -0.80 -3.13 16.49
C ALA A 210 0.30 -4.19 16.70
N THR A 211 1.50 -3.76 17.11
CA THR A 211 2.66 -4.64 17.29
C THR A 211 2.83 -5.06 18.74
N PHE A 212 2.70 -4.13 19.68
CA PHE A 212 3.05 -4.33 21.10
C PHE A 212 1.87 -4.16 22.07
N GLY A 213 0.75 -3.58 21.62
CA GLY A 213 -0.39 -3.24 22.47
C GLY A 213 -1.42 -4.35 22.60
N SER A 214 -2.34 -4.16 23.54
CA SER A 214 -3.56 -4.97 23.67
C SER A 214 -4.51 -4.78 22.48
N GLU A 215 -5.63 -5.51 22.46
CA GLU A 215 -6.67 -5.28 21.45
C GLU A 215 -7.35 -3.93 21.63
N GLU A 216 -7.55 -3.53 22.88
CA GLU A 216 -8.11 -2.24 23.27
C GLU A 216 -7.21 -1.10 22.82
N ASP A 217 -5.89 -1.17 23.11
CA ASP A 217 -4.91 -0.16 22.68
C ASP A 217 -4.91 -0.01 21.15
N PHE A 218 -5.02 -1.14 20.44
CA PHE A 218 -5.04 -1.16 18.99
C PHE A 218 -6.31 -0.51 18.44
N ILE A 219 -7.49 -0.87 18.96
CA ILE A 219 -8.77 -0.29 18.54
C ILE A 219 -8.80 1.20 18.83
N GLU A 220 -8.35 1.63 20.00
CA GLU A 220 -8.29 3.05 20.37
C GLU A 220 -7.42 3.83 19.40
N ALA A 221 -6.17 3.39 19.17
CA ALA A 221 -5.25 4.05 18.25
C ALA A 221 -5.78 4.07 16.81
N PHE A 222 -6.44 3.00 16.37
CA PHE A 222 -6.99 2.89 15.02
C PHE A 222 -8.22 3.80 14.82
N CYS A 223 -9.13 3.84 15.80
CA CYS A 223 -10.37 4.62 15.76
C CYS A 223 -10.15 6.12 15.96
N ASP A 224 -9.22 6.53 16.83
CA ASP A 224 -8.89 7.95 17.09
C ASP A 224 -8.25 8.66 15.88
N ALA A 225 -7.92 7.92 14.82
CA ALA A 225 -7.27 8.45 13.63
C ALA A 225 -8.20 9.22 12.65
N GLY A 226 -9.53 9.18 12.86
CA GLY A 226 -10.55 9.63 11.91
C GLY A 226 -11.52 10.72 12.41
N PRO A 227 -12.11 11.54 11.52
CA PRO A 227 -13.26 12.41 11.86
C PRO A 227 -14.53 11.58 12.16
N SER A 228 -15.65 12.20 12.53
CA SER A 228 -16.96 11.51 12.47
C SER A 228 -17.43 11.32 11.02
N ALA A 229 -18.40 10.44 10.80
CA ALA A 229 -19.00 10.20 9.48
C ALA A 229 -19.57 11.47 8.86
N GLU A 230 -20.33 12.22 9.65
CA GLU A 230 -20.97 13.47 9.27
C GLU A 230 -19.92 14.49 8.84
N LYS A 231 -18.87 14.65 9.65
CA LYS A 231 -17.78 15.59 9.37
C LYS A 231 -16.97 15.19 8.13
N LEU A 232 -16.78 13.89 7.88
CA LEU A 232 -16.12 13.43 6.66
C LEU A 232 -16.95 13.76 5.42
N LEU A 233 -18.26 13.51 5.48
CA LEU A 233 -19.17 13.76 4.36
C LEU A 233 -19.32 15.25 4.08
N GLU A 234 -19.41 16.08 5.12
CA GLU A 234 -19.48 17.53 5.00
C GLU A 234 -18.21 18.10 4.34
N GLU A 235 -17.02 17.70 4.81
CA GLU A 235 -15.77 18.28 4.33
C GLU A 235 -15.25 17.66 3.02
N PHE A 236 -15.54 16.39 2.76
CA PHE A 236 -14.88 15.61 1.70
C PHE A 236 -15.84 14.72 0.89
N GLY A 237 -17.14 14.69 1.20
CA GLY A 237 -18.08 13.80 0.54
C GLY A 237 -18.21 14.03 -0.96
N SER A 238 -18.25 15.29 -1.40
CA SER A 238 -18.31 15.66 -2.82
C SER A 238 -17.04 15.24 -3.58
N GLU A 239 -15.87 15.45 -2.98
CA GLU A 239 -14.59 15.04 -3.56
C GLU A 239 -14.47 13.51 -3.60
N LEU A 240 -14.90 12.81 -2.56
CA LEU A 240 -14.94 11.34 -2.52
C LEU A 240 -15.81 10.77 -3.65
N VAL A 241 -16.97 11.38 -3.93
CA VAL A 241 -17.82 11.01 -5.07
C VAL A 241 -17.12 11.29 -6.40
N SER A 242 -16.43 12.43 -6.52
CA SER A 242 -15.65 12.77 -7.73
C SER A 242 -14.58 11.72 -8.00
N HIS A 243 -13.79 11.38 -6.98
CA HIS A 243 -12.80 10.29 -7.02
C HIS A 243 -13.44 8.95 -7.37
N GLY A 244 -14.63 8.66 -6.84
CA GLY A 244 -15.39 7.45 -7.14
C GLY A 244 -15.81 7.32 -8.60
N ARG A 245 -16.11 8.43 -9.28
CA ARG A 245 -16.44 8.43 -10.71
C ARG A 245 -15.26 8.04 -11.60
N GLU A 246 -14.02 8.17 -11.14
CA GLU A 246 -12.83 7.69 -11.86
C GLU A 246 -12.63 6.18 -11.70
N ILE A 247 -13.07 5.62 -10.57
CA ILE A 247 -12.77 4.23 -10.17
C ILE A 247 -13.92 3.26 -10.47
N TRP A 248 -15.14 3.59 -10.03
CA TRP A 248 -16.27 2.68 -10.09
C TRP A 248 -16.68 2.26 -11.50
N PRO A 249 -16.71 3.15 -12.52
CA PRO A 249 -17.10 2.73 -13.87
C PRO A 249 -16.16 1.68 -14.47
N VAL A 250 -14.86 1.80 -14.22
CA VAL A 250 -13.87 0.82 -14.71
C VAL A 250 -14.09 -0.54 -14.05
N GLN A 251 -14.32 -0.56 -12.73
CA GLN A 251 -14.60 -1.80 -12.01
C GLN A 251 -15.94 -2.42 -12.43
N ALA A 252 -17.00 -1.62 -12.53
CA ALA A 252 -18.32 -2.07 -12.92
C ALA A 252 -18.33 -2.67 -14.33
N GLN A 253 -17.70 -2.02 -15.31
CA GLN A 253 -17.56 -2.58 -16.66
C GLN A 253 -16.77 -3.88 -16.68
N ALA A 254 -15.68 -3.96 -15.92
CA ALA A 254 -14.87 -5.17 -15.86
C ALA A 254 -15.64 -6.34 -15.23
N LEU A 255 -16.38 -6.08 -14.16
CA LEU A 255 -17.25 -7.07 -13.51
C LEU A 255 -18.37 -7.53 -14.44
N ALA A 256 -19.07 -6.62 -15.12
CA ALA A 256 -20.13 -6.97 -16.07
C ALA A 256 -19.63 -7.86 -17.24
N ARG A 257 -18.33 -7.83 -17.55
CA ARG A 257 -17.71 -8.64 -18.60
C ARG A 257 -17.05 -9.92 -18.08
N ALA A 258 -16.93 -10.09 -16.77
CA ALA A 258 -16.22 -11.23 -16.18
C ALA A 258 -16.96 -12.54 -16.44
N SER A 259 -16.22 -13.58 -16.83
CA SER A 259 -16.77 -14.91 -17.15
C SER A 259 -17.56 -15.51 -15.98
N PHE A 260 -17.09 -15.32 -14.75
CA PHE A 260 -17.77 -15.81 -13.53
C PHE A 260 -19.04 -15.03 -13.16
N ILE A 261 -19.28 -13.85 -13.74
CA ILE A 261 -20.55 -13.11 -13.60
C ILE A 261 -21.52 -13.49 -14.72
N LYS A 262 -20.98 -13.77 -15.92
CA LYS A 262 -21.77 -14.07 -17.11
C LYS A 262 -22.36 -15.46 -17.16
N GLY A 263 -22.08 -16.34 -16.19
CA GLY A 263 -22.70 -17.65 -16.01
C GLY A 263 -23.04 -18.34 -17.33
N GLU A 264 -22.12 -19.15 -17.85
CA GLU A 264 -22.46 -20.16 -18.84
C GLU A 264 -23.59 -21.05 -18.28
N TRP A 265 -24.82 -20.69 -18.63
CA TRP A 265 -25.94 -21.60 -18.80
C TRP A 265 -25.73 -22.30 -20.16
N THR A 266 -24.59 -22.98 -20.33
CA THR A 266 -24.49 -23.99 -21.37
C THR A 266 -25.21 -25.21 -20.84
N SER A 267 -26.46 -25.34 -21.29
CA SER A 267 -27.32 -26.51 -21.23
C SER A 267 -26.54 -27.79 -20.97
N ALA A 268 -26.85 -28.42 -19.83
CA ALA A 268 -26.74 -29.85 -19.70
C ALA A 268 -27.35 -30.46 -20.96
N SER A 269 -26.49 -31.04 -21.79
CA SER A 269 -26.89 -31.84 -22.93
C SER A 269 -27.90 -32.86 -22.44
N THR A 270 -29.04 -32.86 -23.13
CA THR A 270 -30.11 -33.85 -23.05
C THR A 270 -29.50 -35.25 -23.07
N GLY A 271 -29.38 -35.86 -21.89
CA GLY A 271 -29.25 -37.30 -21.76
C GLY A 271 -30.60 -37.91 -22.09
N GLU A 272 -30.75 -38.36 -23.34
CA GLU A 272 -31.86 -39.22 -23.74
C GLU A 272 -31.88 -40.46 -22.84
N LEU A 273 -32.92 -40.57 -22.00
CA LEU A 273 -33.32 -41.82 -21.39
C LEU A 273 -33.81 -42.75 -22.50
N THR A 274 -32.91 -43.58 -23.03
CA THR A 274 -33.30 -44.78 -23.78
C THR A 274 -33.70 -45.84 -22.78
N VAL A 275 -35.02 -46.02 -22.62
CA VAL A 275 -35.60 -47.22 -22.02
C VAL A 275 -35.56 -48.32 -23.08
N ALA A 276 -34.73 -49.33 -22.86
CA ALA A 276 -34.91 -50.68 -23.39
C ALA A 276 -34.80 -51.61 -22.17
N GLY A 277 -35.74 -52.48 -21.82
CA GLY A 277 -36.68 -53.18 -22.67
C GLY A 277 -36.18 -54.60 -22.95
N ARG A 278 -35.98 -55.41 -21.91
CA ARG A 278 -36.39 -56.82 -21.73
C ARG A 278 -35.72 -57.44 -20.50
#